data_AF-A0A2W6YRJ1-F1
#
_entry.id   AF-A0A2W6YRJ1-F1
#
_cell.length_a   1.000
_cell.length_b   1.000
_cell.length_c   1.000
_cell.angle_alpha   90.00
_cell.angle_beta   90.00
_cell.angle_gamma   90.00
#
_symmetry.space_group_name_H-M   'P 1'
#
loop_
_entity.id
_entity.type
_entity.pdbx_description
1 polymer ?
#
loop_
_entity_poly.entity_id
_entity_poly.type
_entity_poly.pdbx_seq_one_letter_code
_entity_poly.pdbx_strand_id
1 'polypeptide(L)'
;MSLSRLVLLVPVLAGLAACSVAGPQPGTPEFAAARVSRAYECGLKVDRSRIMARLPRDERKRFVSAGADFAVKSYKAPHACDSVDRARLQHEIAELSGR
;
A
#
# COMPACT_ATOMS: atom_id res chain seq x y z
N MET A 1 -13.33 -2.85 -50.64
CA MET A 1 -12.84 -1.86 -49.65
C MET A 1 -12.77 -2.57 -48.30
N SER A 2 -11.75 -3.40 -48.10
CA SER A 2 -10.55 -3.13 -47.27
C SER A 2 -10.82 -3.27 -45.76
N LEU A 3 -10.77 -4.52 -45.26
CA LEU A 3 -10.76 -4.91 -43.84
C LEU A 3 -9.42 -4.57 -43.13
N SER A 4 -8.53 -3.82 -43.78
CA SER A 4 -7.14 -3.60 -43.33
C SER A 4 -6.98 -2.46 -42.31
N ARG A 5 -8.06 -1.76 -41.90
CA ARG A 5 -7.97 -0.61 -40.98
C ARG A 5 -8.25 -0.94 -39.50
N LEU A 6 -8.77 -2.13 -39.19
CA LEU A 6 -9.12 -2.50 -37.80
C LEU A 6 -7.94 -3.12 -37.01
N VAL A 7 -6.86 -3.52 -37.70
CA VAL A 7 -5.75 -4.26 -37.08
C VAL A 7 -4.73 -3.35 -36.39
N LEU A 8 -4.68 -2.06 -36.74
CA LEU A 8 -3.66 -1.12 -36.25
C LEU A 8 -4.02 -0.38 -34.94
N LEU A 9 -5.25 -0.50 -34.44
CA LEU A 9 -5.69 0.18 -33.22
C LEU A 9 -5.53 -0.64 -31.93
N VAL A 10 -5.30 -1.95 -32.03
CA VAL A 10 -5.21 -2.85 -30.88
C VAL A 10 -3.87 -2.76 -30.10
N PRO A 11 -2.67 -2.57 -30.70
CA PRO A 11 -1.44 -2.65 -29.92
C PRO A 11 -1.16 -1.38 -29.09
N VAL A 12 -1.75 -0.24 -29.43
CA VAL A 12 -1.50 1.04 -28.74
C VAL A 12 -2.19 1.09 -27.37
N LEU A 13 -3.34 0.43 -27.21
CA LEU A 13 -4.07 0.37 -25.94
C LEU A 13 -3.49 -0.65 -24.95
N ALA A 14 -2.71 -1.64 -25.41
CA ALA A 14 -2.06 -2.61 -24.54
C ALA A 14 -0.81 -2.05 -23.82
N GLY A 15 -0.24 -0.93 -24.30
CA GLY A 15 0.96 -0.32 -23.72
C GLY A 15 0.73 0.50 -22.43
N LEU A 16 -0.53 0.81 -22.10
CA LEU A 16 -0.89 1.66 -20.96
C LEU A 16 -1.25 0.88 -19.68
N ALA A 17 -1.31 -0.45 -19.73
CA ALA A 17 -1.79 -1.29 -18.63
C ALA A 17 -0.70 -1.67 -17.59
N ALA A 18 0.56 -1.24 -17.76
CA ALA A 18 1.69 -1.78 -17.01
C ALA A 18 2.37 -0.83 -16.01
N CYS A 19 1.78 0.32 -15.67
CA CYS A 19 2.24 1.09 -14.50
C CYS A 19 1.66 0.52 -13.20
N SER A 20 1.86 -0.76 -12.94
CA SER A 20 1.66 -1.32 -11.60
C SER A 20 2.85 -0.90 -10.75
N VAL A 21 2.67 0.14 -9.93
CA VAL A 21 3.63 0.44 -8.86
C VAL A 21 3.64 -0.78 -7.94
N ALA A 22 4.68 -1.60 -8.04
CA ALA A 22 4.90 -2.72 -7.14
C ALA A 22 4.97 -2.16 -5.72
N GLY A 23 3.93 -2.40 -4.94
CA GLY A 23 3.89 -2.03 -3.53
C GLY A 23 4.89 -2.88 -2.73
N PRO A 24 5.17 -2.52 -1.47
CA PRO A 24 5.96 -3.35 -0.59
C PRO A 24 5.38 -4.76 -0.47
N GLN A 25 6.25 -5.77 -0.38
CA GLN A 25 5.83 -7.17 -0.35
C GLN A 25 5.28 -7.55 1.04
N PRO A 26 4.16 -8.30 1.14
CA PRO A 26 3.68 -8.83 2.42
C PRO A 26 4.77 -9.56 3.20
N GLY A 27 4.80 -9.37 4.52
CA GLY A 27 5.82 -9.94 5.41
C GLY A 27 7.09 -9.08 5.57
N THR A 28 7.19 -7.94 4.87
CA THR A 28 8.30 -6.99 5.04
C THR A 28 7.97 -5.87 6.03
N PRO A 29 8.97 -5.26 6.70
CA PRO A 29 8.76 -4.07 7.52
C PRO A 29 8.21 -2.89 6.70
N GLU A 30 8.55 -2.77 5.42
CA GLU A 30 8.03 -1.75 4.51
C GLU A 30 6.53 -1.94 4.25
N PHE A 31 6.07 -3.19 4.11
CA PHE A 31 4.63 -3.47 3.99
C PHE A 31 3.88 -3.11 5.26
N ALA A 32 4.40 -3.49 6.42
CA ALA A 32 3.79 -3.11 7.69
C ALA A 32 3.70 -1.58 7.82
N ALA A 33 4.77 -0.86 7.48
CA ALA A 33 4.79 0.60 7.49
C ALA A 33 3.77 1.22 6.52
N ALA A 34 3.64 0.67 5.31
CA ALA A 34 2.65 1.13 4.33
C ALA A 34 1.22 0.95 4.84
N ARG A 35 0.89 -0.20 5.45
CA ARG A 35 -0.44 -0.45 6.03
C ARG A 35 -0.75 0.46 7.20
N VAL A 36 0.23 0.69 8.08
CA VAL A 36 0.11 1.64 9.20
C VAL A 36 -0.16 3.06 8.67
N SER A 37 0.55 3.51 7.63
CA SER A 37 0.32 4.83 7.01
C SER A 37 -1.09 4.95 6.44
N ARG A 38 -1.53 3.96 5.63
CA ARG A 38 -2.89 3.92 5.07
C ARG A 38 -3.96 3.92 6.17
N ALA A 39 -3.75 3.17 7.25
CA ALA A 39 -4.68 3.13 8.37
C ALA A 39 -4.83 4.51 9.03
N TYR A 40 -3.73 5.26 9.19
CA TYR A 40 -3.80 6.64 9.69
C TYR A 40 -4.53 7.59 8.73
N GLU A 41 -4.29 7.50 7.43
CA GLU A 41 -5.05 8.28 6.43
C GLU A 41 -6.56 8.01 6.52
N CYS A 42 -6.93 6.75 6.79
CA CYS A 42 -8.33 6.37 6.94
C CYS A 42 -8.92 6.68 8.33
N GLY A 43 -8.16 7.31 9.24
CA GLY A 43 -8.59 7.68 10.58
C GLY A 43 -8.65 6.52 11.58
N LEU A 44 -7.98 5.40 11.31
CA LEU A 44 -7.97 4.23 12.17
C LEU A 44 -6.94 4.38 13.31
N LYS A 45 -7.28 3.85 14.49
CA LYS A 45 -6.34 3.73 15.61
C LYS A 45 -5.43 2.53 15.40
N VAL A 46 -4.12 2.73 15.54
CA VAL A 46 -3.10 1.70 15.32
C VAL A 46 -2.16 1.62 16.51
N ASP A 47 -2.01 0.43 17.10
CA ASP A 47 -0.98 0.14 18.09
C ASP A 47 0.36 -0.16 17.37
N ARG A 48 1.03 0.92 16.96
CA ARG A 48 2.30 0.85 16.24
C ARG A 48 3.39 0.15 17.07
N SER A 49 3.37 0.33 18.39
CA SER A 49 4.34 -0.28 19.30
C SER A 49 4.23 -1.79 19.30
N ARG A 50 3.00 -2.34 19.34
CA ARG A 50 2.76 -3.78 19.24
C ARG A 50 3.19 -4.36 17.89
N ILE A 51 2.90 -3.68 16.79
CA ILE A 51 3.37 -4.11 15.45
C ILE A 51 4.90 -4.14 15.41
N MET A 52 5.56 -3.08 15.87
CA MET A 52 7.02 -3.00 15.90
C MET A 52 7.65 -4.04 16.83
N ALA A 53 6.99 -4.40 17.93
CA ALA A 53 7.47 -5.43 18.86
C ALA A 53 7.54 -6.81 18.21
N ARG A 54 6.67 -7.10 17.23
CA ARG A 54 6.62 -8.36 16.49
C ARG A 54 7.65 -8.46 15.36
N LEU A 55 8.25 -7.33 14.97
CA LEU A 55 9.33 -7.33 13.99
C LEU A 55 10.66 -7.73 14.63
N PRO A 56 11.51 -8.50 13.91
CA PRO A 56 12.91 -8.70 14.27
C PRO A 56 13.60 -7.38 14.58
N ARG A 57 14.54 -7.37 15.55
CA ARG A 57 15.15 -6.12 16.04
C ARG A 57 15.88 -5.35 14.94
N ASP A 58 16.52 -6.05 14.01
CA ASP A 58 17.23 -5.50 12.85
C ASP A 58 16.27 -4.90 11.80
N GLU A 59 15.00 -5.32 11.78
CA GLU A 59 13.99 -4.81 10.85
C GLU A 59 13.28 -3.55 11.35
N ARG A 60 13.31 -3.28 12.67
CA ARG A 60 12.59 -2.14 13.26
C ARG A 60 13.06 -0.79 12.70
N LYS A 61 14.35 -0.65 12.40
CA LYS A 61 14.89 0.57 11.79
C LYS A 61 14.28 0.80 10.40
N ARG A 62 14.16 -0.26 9.60
CA ARG A 62 13.55 -0.21 8.25
C ARG A 62 12.07 0.14 8.32
N PHE A 63 11.33 -0.42 9.29
CA PHE A 63 9.93 -0.05 9.55
C PHE A 63 9.78 1.44 9.88
N VAL A 64 10.64 1.99 10.73
CA VAL A 64 10.59 3.41 11.11
C VAL A 64 10.92 4.32 9.92
N SER A 65 11.98 4.01 9.16
CA SER A 65 12.37 4.80 7.99
C SER A 65 11.29 4.77 6.91
N ALA A 66 10.78 3.59 6.57
CA ALA A 66 9.70 3.45 5.58
C ALA A 66 8.43 4.19 6.03
N GLY A 67 8.10 4.15 7.32
CA GLY A 67 6.97 4.89 7.88
C GLY A 67 7.08 6.41 7.69
N ALA A 68 8.29 6.97 7.81
CA ALA A 68 8.51 8.39 7.55
C ALA A 68 8.30 8.72 6.06
N ASP A 69 8.83 7.90 5.16
CA ASP A 69 8.66 8.10 3.72
C ASP A 69 7.17 8.02 3.30
N PHE A 70 6.42 7.06 3.85
CA PHE A 70 4.99 6.94 3.58
C PHE A 70 4.19 8.10 4.16
N ALA A 71 4.53 8.60 5.36
CA ALA A 71 3.88 9.77 5.92
C ALA A 71 4.05 11.01 5.02
N VAL A 72 5.25 11.23 4.47
CA VAL A 72 5.51 12.32 3.51
C VAL A 72 4.72 12.11 2.22
N LYS A 73 4.65 10.88 1.69
CA LYS A 73 3.86 10.57 0.49
C LYS A 73 2.37 10.82 0.71
N SER A 74 1.82 10.32 1.81
CA SER A 74 0.42 10.51 2.22
C SER A 74 0.07 11.98 2.42
N TYR A 75 0.97 12.76 3.00
CA TYR A 75 0.78 14.21 3.13
C TYR A 75 0.69 14.91 1.76
N LYS A 76 1.53 14.51 0.80
CA LYS A 76 1.55 15.10 -0.55
C LYS A 76 0.39 14.66 -1.44
N ALA A 77 -0.16 13.48 -1.20
CA ALA A 77 -1.23 12.88 -1.98
C ALA A 77 -2.21 12.15 -1.05
N PRO A 78 -3.09 12.89 -0.35
CA PRO A 78 -4.03 12.28 0.58
C PRO A 78 -5.06 11.46 -0.17
N HIS A 79 -5.34 10.27 0.34
CA HIS A 79 -6.33 9.36 -0.20
C HIS A 79 -7.56 9.29 0.71
N ALA A 80 -8.74 9.49 0.13
CA ALA A 80 -9.99 9.18 0.81
C ALA A 80 -10.12 7.67 1.01
N CYS A 81 -10.80 7.26 2.09
CA CYS A 81 -11.11 5.87 2.35
C CYS A 81 -12.61 5.69 2.50
N ASP A 82 -13.15 4.69 1.82
CA ASP A 82 -14.54 4.27 2.00
C ASP A 82 -14.69 3.29 3.18
N SER A 83 -15.88 2.71 3.35
CA SER A 83 -16.13 1.73 4.40
C SER A 83 -15.42 0.39 4.16
N VAL A 84 -15.24 -0.01 2.90
CA VAL A 84 -14.59 -1.27 2.50
C VAL A 84 -13.10 -1.17 2.76
N ASP A 85 -12.46 -0.07 2.39
CA ASP A 85 -11.06 0.24 2.68
C ASP A 85 -10.77 0.19 4.18
N ARG A 86 -11.61 0.86 4.98
CA ARG A 86 -11.46 0.88 6.43
C ARG A 86 -11.58 -0.52 7.04
N ALA A 87 -12.58 -1.29 6.64
CA ALA A 87 -12.79 -2.65 7.14
C ALA A 87 -11.59 -3.55 6.79
N ARG A 88 -11.11 -3.48 5.54
CA ARG A 88 -9.92 -4.21 5.09
C ARG A 88 -8.68 -3.82 5.89
N LEU A 89 -8.39 -2.53 6.04
CA LEU A 89 -7.22 -2.06 6.77
C LEU A 89 -7.30 -2.42 8.26
N GLN A 90 -8.49 -2.40 8.86
CA GLN A 90 -8.68 -2.82 10.24
C GLN A 90 -8.32 -4.30 10.43
N HIS A 91 -8.66 -5.17 9.47
CA HIS A 91 -8.24 -6.57 9.46
C HIS A 91 -6.73 -6.71 9.30
N GLU A 92 -6.14 -6.08 8.29
CA GLU A 92 -4.69 -6.15 8.03
C GLU A 92 -3.86 -5.64 9.24
N ILE A 93 -4.31 -4.58 9.92
CA ILE A 93 -3.65 -4.07 11.13
C ILE A 93 -3.82 -5.03 12.32
N ALA A 94 -4.96 -5.71 12.43
CA ALA A 94 -5.16 -6.73 13.45
C ALA A 94 -4.18 -7.90 13.27
N GLU A 95 -4.02 -8.39 12.05
CA GLU A 95 -3.06 -9.46 11.70
C GLU A 95 -1.61 -9.04 11.98
N LEU A 96 -1.22 -7.82 11.58
CA LEU A 96 0.12 -7.28 11.83
C LEU A 96 0.42 -7.11 13.33
N SER A 97 -0.61 -6.78 14.12
CA SER A 97 -0.52 -6.72 15.58
C SER A 97 -0.58 -8.12 16.24
N GLY A 98 -0.84 -9.15 15.43
CA GLY A 98 -1.36 -10.48 15.75
C GLY A 98 -2.27 -10.51 16.94
N ARG A 99 -3.40 -9.82 16.75
CA ARG A 99 -4.67 -10.35 17.20
C ARG A 99 -4.95 -11.67 16.52
#